data_AF-A0A850DMH2-F1
#
_entry.id   AF-A0A850DMH2-F1
#
_cell.length_a   1.000
_cell.length_b   1.000
_cell.length_c   1.000
_cell.angle_alpha   90.00
_cell.angle_beta   90.00
_cell.angle_gamma   90.00
#
_symmetry.space_group_name_H-M   'P 1'
#
loop_
_entity.id
_entity.type
_entity.pdbx_description
1 polymer ?
#
loop_
_entity_poly.entity_id
_entity_poly.type
_entity_poly.pdbx_seq_one_letter_code
_entity_poly.pdbx_strand_id
1 'polypeptide(L)'
;MSEPLLQVRRALTDSEIGSLADRIAQAQSIPDLLAVAVHGLYDTLLAEHHRRFDDFDRDNPLDPQRFRIPTIQWQALADAVTSRADQWGCATTIALDLVNIWPSTFDDPTVPDPTLAVIDRRPHQFDIHVSRDAADEIAACEQQLSLLAGYYGRASAQYLDALRSWQPLLVGLFTTRRGADTTVSRDGRLSLLVTCDSLTYAAIFHGWRRRCTGTACGATASDDGTWHESDHSTPTADHVHTPNYPFDAPQPGTWSFHS
;
A
#
# COMPACT_ATOMS: atom_id res chain seq x y z
N MET A 1 19.54 -6.31 39.13
CA MET A 1 20.55 -6.86 38.22
C MET A 1 19.83 -7.15 36.92
N SER A 2 20.08 -6.37 35.87
CA SER A 2 19.44 -6.59 34.57
C SER A 2 19.99 -7.88 33.98
N GLU A 3 19.12 -8.81 33.57
CA GLU A 3 19.54 -9.99 32.82
C GLU A 3 20.35 -9.58 31.59
N PRO A 4 21.42 -10.33 31.24
CA PRO A 4 22.17 -10.07 30.03
C PRO A 4 21.21 -10.18 28.83
N LEU A 5 21.27 -9.17 27.97
CA LEU A 5 20.44 -9.07 26.78
C LEU A 5 20.72 -10.28 25.86
N LEU A 6 19.68 -11.05 25.55
CA LEU A 6 19.79 -12.26 24.74
C LEU A 6 20.31 -11.92 23.32
N GLN A 7 21.35 -12.64 22.90
CA GLN A 7 21.96 -12.54 21.57
C GLN A 7 22.09 -13.95 20.97
N VAL A 8 21.63 -14.13 19.73
CA VAL A 8 21.66 -15.42 19.04
C VAL A 8 22.36 -15.24 17.70
N ARG A 9 23.38 -16.06 17.43
CA ARG A 9 24.08 -16.11 16.15
C ARG A 9 24.35 -17.56 15.80
N ARG A 10 23.55 -18.14 14.91
CA ARG A 10 23.70 -19.54 14.48
C ARG A 10 23.08 -19.79 13.11
N ALA A 11 23.53 -20.87 12.47
CA ALA A 11 22.82 -21.47 11.36
C ALA A 11 21.55 -22.17 11.85
N LEU A 12 20.51 -22.15 11.02
CA LEU A 12 19.37 -23.05 11.15
C LEU A 12 19.76 -24.43 10.63
N THR A 13 19.21 -25.47 11.26
CA THR A 13 19.34 -26.85 10.78
C THR A 13 18.44 -27.09 9.56
N ASP A 14 18.72 -28.12 8.78
CA ASP A 14 17.89 -28.52 7.63
C ASP A 14 16.44 -28.79 8.04
N SER A 15 16.24 -29.39 9.23
CA SER A 15 14.89 -29.66 9.77
C SER A 15 14.13 -28.39 10.15
N GLU A 16 14.84 -27.39 10.67
CA GLU A 16 14.27 -26.09 11.03
C GLU A 16 13.88 -25.30 9.77
N ILE A 17 14.76 -25.29 8.78
CA ILE A 17 14.50 -24.65 7.48
C ILE A 17 13.33 -25.32 6.77
N GLY A 18 13.31 -26.66 6.70
CA GLY A 18 12.23 -27.41 6.07
C GLY A 18 10.88 -27.14 6.75
N SER A 19 10.83 -27.21 8.08
CA SER A 19 9.61 -26.92 8.85
C SER A 19 9.12 -25.47 8.69
N LEU A 20 10.03 -24.50 8.60
CA LEU A 20 9.68 -23.11 8.30
C LEU A 20 9.12 -22.97 6.88
N ALA A 21 9.81 -23.55 5.89
CA ALA A 21 9.40 -23.51 4.50
C ALA A 21 8.02 -24.17 4.27
N ASP A 22 7.76 -25.30 4.92
CA ASP A 22 6.46 -25.99 4.84
C ASP A 22 5.33 -25.13 5.43
N ARG A 23 5.56 -24.49 6.58
CA ARG A 23 4.57 -23.58 7.17
C ARG A 23 4.35 -22.35 6.29
N ILE A 24 5.41 -21.76 5.74
CA ILE A 24 5.33 -20.65 4.77
C ILE A 24 4.50 -21.08 3.56
N ALA A 25 4.75 -22.27 3.01
CA ALA A 25 4.04 -22.82 1.87
C ALA A 25 2.54 -23.04 2.13
N GLN A 26 2.16 -23.30 3.38
CA GLN A 26 0.79 -23.54 3.85
C GLN A 26 0.04 -22.28 4.29
N ALA A 27 0.70 -21.12 4.42
CA ALA A 27 0.05 -19.88 4.80
C ALA A 27 -1.12 -19.54 3.85
N GLN A 28 -2.26 -19.11 4.40
CA GLN A 28 -3.50 -18.88 3.64
C GLN A 28 -3.81 -17.40 3.38
N SER A 29 -3.08 -16.50 4.01
CA SER A 29 -3.25 -15.05 3.86
C SER A 29 -1.93 -14.31 4.12
N ILE A 30 -1.90 -13.01 3.80
CA ILE A 30 -0.74 -12.14 4.09
C ILE A 30 -0.46 -12.03 5.60
N PRO A 31 -1.45 -11.77 6.49
CA PRO A 31 -1.21 -11.74 7.93
C PRO A 31 -0.68 -13.07 8.47
N ASP A 32 -1.24 -14.19 8.01
CA ASP A 32 -0.79 -15.54 8.38
C ASP A 32 0.64 -15.82 7.91
N LEU A 33 0.96 -15.44 6.66
CA LEU A 33 2.31 -15.56 6.11
C LEU A 33 3.33 -14.76 6.94
N LEU A 34 3.02 -13.51 7.30
CA LEU A 34 3.89 -12.68 8.14
C LEU A 34 4.04 -13.28 9.53
N ALA A 35 2.96 -13.74 10.16
CA ALA A 35 3.01 -14.39 11.46
C ALA A 35 3.91 -15.63 11.43
N VAL A 36 3.72 -16.53 10.45
CA VAL A 36 4.55 -17.74 10.27
C VAL A 36 6.01 -17.39 10.00
N ALA A 37 6.27 -16.44 9.09
CA ALA A 37 7.61 -16.04 8.68
C ALA A 37 8.39 -15.38 9.81
N VAL A 38 7.74 -14.57 10.65
CA VAL A 38 8.38 -13.80 11.73
C VAL A 38 8.39 -14.61 13.02
N HIS A 39 7.22 -15.01 13.53
CA HIS A 39 7.13 -15.76 14.79
C HIS A 39 7.83 -17.10 14.65
N GLY A 40 7.61 -17.81 13.54
CA GLY A 40 8.24 -19.10 13.31
C GLY A 40 9.76 -19.01 13.29
N LEU A 41 10.34 -18.00 12.64
CA LEU A 41 11.79 -17.82 12.57
C LEU A 41 12.38 -17.49 13.95
N TYR A 42 11.75 -16.56 14.69
CA TYR A 42 12.23 -16.20 16.03
C TYR A 42 12.04 -17.32 17.04
N ASP A 43 10.90 -18.00 17.06
CA ASP A 43 10.67 -19.16 17.93
C ASP A 43 11.74 -20.24 17.68
N THR A 44 12.11 -20.46 16.42
CA THR A 44 13.17 -21.40 16.06
C THR A 44 14.51 -20.95 16.64
N LEU A 45 14.88 -19.67 16.49
CA LEU A 45 16.12 -19.13 17.03
C LEU A 45 16.16 -19.12 18.57
N LEU A 46 15.00 -18.96 19.21
CA LEU A 46 14.85 -18.86 20.67
C LEU A 46 14.65 -20.20 21.37
N ALA A 47 14.41 -21.29 20.63
CA ALA A 47 14.07 -22.60 21.17
C ALA A 47 15.10 -23.11 22.20
N GLU A 48 16.40 -22.94 21.92
CA GLU A 48 17.50 -23.33 22.83
C GLU A 48 17.54 -22.50 24.13
N HIS A 49 16.89 -21.35 24.13
CA HIS A 49 16.78 -20.46 25.29
C HIS A 49 15.44 -20.60 26.02
N HIS A 50 14.60 -21.58 25.63
CA HIS A 50 13.25 -21.78 26.17
C HIS A 50 12.37 -20.52 26.11
N ARG A 51 12.57 -19.70 25.08
CA ARG A 51 11.78 -18.49 24.82
C ARG A 51 11.04 -18.58 23.50
N ARG A 52 10.05 -17.71 23.34
CA ARG A 52 9.23 -17.53 22.13
C ARG A 52 9.17 -16.05 21.75
N PHE A 53 8.77 -15.79 20.51
CA PHE A 53 8.52 -14.43 20.02
C PHE A 53 7.48 -13.71 20.89
N ASP A 54 6.44 -14.41 21.33
CA ASP A 54 5.37 -13.87 22.17
C ASP A 54 5.82 -13.52 23.62
N ASP A 55 7.04 -13.89 24.02
CA ASP A 55 7.63 -13.47 25.31
C ASP A 55 8.22 -12.04 25.25
N PHE A 56 8.10 -11.36 24.11
CA PHE A 56 8.51 -9.98 23.89
C PHE A 56 7.28 -9.12 23.64
N ASP A 57 7.25 -7.94 24.24
CA ASP A 57 6.11 -7.03 24.18
C ASP A 57 6.55 -5.59 23.93
N ARG A 58 5.65 -4.63 24.10
CA ARG A 58 5.93 -3.21 23.89
C ARG A 58 6.98 -2.65 24.87
N ASP A 59 7.00 -3.15 26.09
CA ASP A 59 7.87 -2.67 27.16
C ASP A 59 9.23 -3.39 27.15
N ASN A 60 9.28 -4.58 26.54
CA ASN A 60 10.49 -5.34 26.26
C ASN A 60 10.52 -5.82 24.79
N PRO A 61 10.73 -4.91 23.83
CA PRO A 61 10.67 -5.25 22.41
C PRO A 61 11.83 -6.16 22.00
N LEU A 62 11.55 -7.08 21.09
CA LEU A 62 12.57 -7.86 20.42
C LEU A 62 13.40 -6.94 19.52
N ASP A 63 14.73 -7.05 19.61
CA ASP A 63 15.68 -6.31 18.76
C ASP A 63 16.25 -7.24 17.67
N PRO A 64 15.83 -7.09 16.40
CA PRO A 64 16.28 -7.94 15.31
C PRO A 64 17.79 -7.97 15.09
N GLN A 65 18.51 -6.89 15.48
CA GLN A 65 19.96 -6.78 15.30
C GLN A 65 20.76 -7.73 16.19
N ARG A 66 20.13 -8.28 17.24
CA ARG A 66 20.73 -9.24 18.17
C ARG A 66 20.61 -10.69 17.73
N PHE A 67 19.81 -10.93 16.70
CA PHE A 67 19.63 -12.24 16.09
C PHE A 67 20.32 -12.26 14.74
N ARG A 68 21.10 -13.31 14.49
CA ARG A 68 21.87 -13.44 13.26
C ARG A 68 21.81 -14.85 12.68
N ILE A 69 21.47 -14.95 11.40
CA ILE A 69 21.52 -16.20 10.61
C ILE A 69 22.43 -16.04 9.37
N PRO A 70 22.95 -17.13 8.80
CA PRO A 70 23.73 -17.09 7.57
C PRO A 70 22.98 -16.37 6.43
N THR A 71 23.68 -15.52 5.67
CA THR A 71 23.12 -14.76 4.54
C THR A 71 22.38 -15.66 3.54
N ILE A 72 22.93 -16.84 3.25
CA ILE A 72 22.35 -17.79 2.29
C ILE A 72 21.02 -18.39 2.78
N GLN A 73 20.90 -18.67 4.09
CA GLN A 73 19.67 -19.17 4.69
C GLN A 73 18.59 -18.09 4.77
N TRP A 74 19.00 -16.86 5.06
CA TRP A 74 18.12 -15.69 5.04
C TRP A 74 17.52 -15.48 3.64
N GLN A 75 18.37 -15.52 2.60
CA GLN A 75 17.93 -15.36 1.21
C GLN A 75 16.97 -16.47 0.79
N ALA A 76 17.29 -17.74 1.05
CA ALA A 76 16.42 -18.85 0.71
C ALA A 76 15.03 -18.74 1.37
N LEU A 77 14.97 -18.35 2.65
CA LEU A 77 13.69 -18.13 3.34
C LEU A 77 12.96 -16.89 2.81
N ALA A 78 13.66 -15.80 2.52
CA ALA A 78 13.07 -14.59 1.93
C ALA A 78 12.44 -14.91 0.56
N ASP A 79 13.12 -15.72 -0.25
CA ASP A 79 12.62 -16.19 -1.54
C ASP A 79 11.37 -17.06 -1.37
N ALA A 80 11.35 -17.96 -0.39
CA ALA A 80 10.17 -18.77 -0.08
C ALA A 80 8.96 -17.91 0.35
N VAL A 81 9.20 -16.90 1.20
CA VAL A 81 8.15 -15.98 1.67
C VAL A 81 7.63 -15.11 0.53
N THR A 82 8.53 -14.52 -0.28
CA THR A 82 8.13 -13.65 -1.40
C THR A 82 7.45 -14.44 -2.52
N SER A 83 7.94 -15.64 -2.85
CA SER A 83 7.26 -16.59 -3.76
C SER A 83 5.86 -16.95 -3.27
N ARG A 84 5.68 -17.16 -1.97
CA ARG A 84 4.34 -17.39 -1.39
C ARG A 84 3.45 -16.16 -1.52
N ALA A 85 4.00 -14.97 -1.23
CA ALA A 85 3.32 -13.69 -1.26
C ALA A 85 2.87 -13.27 -2.67
N ASP A 86 3.56 -13.76 -3.70
CA ASP A 86 3.29 -13.46 -5.11
C ASP A 86 1.89 -13.89 -5.56
N GLN A 87 1.30 -14.91 -4.93
CA GLN A 87 -0.10 -15.30 -5.21
C GLN A 87 -1.09 -14.15 -4.94
N TRP A 88 -0.78 -13.31 -3.95
CA TRP A 88 -1.58 -12.16 -3.56
C TRP A 88 -1.01 -10.85 -4.11
N GLY A 89 0.05 -10.90 -4.92
CA GLY A 89 0.64 -9.69 -5.50
C GLY A 89 1.36 -8.78 -4.50
N CYS A 90 1.83 -9.35 -3.39
CA CYS A 90 2.43 -8.60 -2.28
C CYS A 90 3.92 -8.87 -2.08
N ALA A 91 4.59 -9.59 -2.98
CA ALA A 91 5.99 -9.99 -2.82
C ALA A 91 6.93 -8.79 -2.52
N THR A 92 6.78 -7.69 -3.26
CA THR A 92 7.61 -6.49 -3.04
C THR A 92 7.35 -5.83 -1.69
N THR A 93 6.07 -5.71 -1.28
CA THR A 93 5.72 -5.11 0.00
C THR A 93 6.25 -5.96 1.16
N ILE A 94 6.01 -7.27 1.13
CA ILE A 94 6.52 -8.18 2.15
C ILE A 94 8.06 -8.16 2.19
N ALA A 95 8.75 -8.15 1.04
CA ALA A 95 10.21 -8.09 1.03
C ALA A 95 10.76 -6.87 1.78
N LEU A 96 10.11 -5.71 1.66
CA LEU A 96 10.49 -4.49 2.39
C LEU A 96 10.21 -4.63 3.89
N ASP A 97 9.09 -5.25 4.27
CA ASP A 97 8.75 -5.49 5.68
C ASP A 97 9.77 -6.43 6.33
N LEU A 98 10.14 -7.53 5.65
CA LEU A 98 11.10 -8.51 6.13
C LEU A 98 12.46 -7.87 6.46
N VAL A 99 12.97 -6.96 5.62
CA VAL A 99 14.26 -6.28 5.86
C VAL A 99 14.28 -5.54 7.21
N ASN A 100 13.14 -5.04 7.68
CA ASN A 100 13.04 -4.28 8.92
C ASN A 100 12.81 -5.16 10.16
N ILE A 101 12.15 -6.31 10.00
CA ILE A 101 11.65 -7.12 11.12
C ILE A 101 12.39 -8.46 11.30
N TRP A 102 13.15 -8.93 10.32
CA TRP A 102 13.87 -10.20 10.42
C TRP A 102 15.25 -10.07 11.07
N PRO A 103 15.80 -11.19 11.58
CA PRO A 103 17.18 -11.26 12.05
C PRO A 103 18.17 -10.69 11.03
N SER A 104 19.23 -10.09 11.55
CA SER A 104 20.36 -9.66 10.71
C SER A 104 21.10 -10.87 10.12
N THR A 105 21.97 -10.62 9.13
CA THR A 105 22.71 -11.69 8.45
C THR A 105 24.17 -11.76 8.88
N PHE A 106 24.83 -12.86 8.50
CA PHE A 106 26.28 -12.98 8.49
C PHE A 106 26.75 -13.96 7.44
N ASP A 107 27.98 -13.77 6.95
CA ASP A 107 28.55 -14.70 5.99
C ASP A 107 29.15 -15.91 6.71
N ASP A 108 28.75 -17.10 6.27
CA ASP A 108 29.29 -18.38 6.72
C ASP A 108 29.50 -19.30 5.51
N PRO A 109 30.74 -19.46 5.02
CA PRO A 109 31.03 -20.28 3.84
C PRO A 109 30.91 -21.79 4.12
N THR A 110 30.73 -22.20 5.37
CA THR A 110 30.59 -23.62 5.74
C THR A 110 29.14 -24.10 5.69
N VAL A 111 28.18 -23.17 5.64
CA VAL A 111 26.76 -23.48 5.54
C VAL A 111 26.40 -23.70 4.07
N PRO A 112 25.90 -24.89 3.70
CA PRO A 112 25.48 -25.15 2.33
C PRO A 112 24.22 -24.36 1.97
N ASP A 113 24.01 -24.16 0.67
CA ASP A 113 22.80 -23.53 0.15
C ASP A 113 21.56 -24.37 0.46
N PRO A 114 20.53 -23.82 1.15
CA PRO A 114 19.32 -24.57 1.41
C PRO A 114 18.58 -24.89 0.11
N THR A 115 18.28 -26.16 -0.12
CA THR A 115 17.49 -26.56 -1.28
C THR A 115 15.99 -26.40 -0.96
N LEU A 116 15.46 -25.19 -1.13
CA LEU A 116 14.03 -24.92 -1.03
C LEU A 116 13.38 -24.91 -2.41
N ALA A 117 12.24 -25.59 -2.54
CA ALA A 117 11.47 -25.58 -3.78
C ALA A 117 10.77 -24.22 -3.95
N VAL A 118 11.29 -23.38 -4.85
CA VAL A 118 10.61 -22.14 -5.26
C VAL A 118 9.52 -22.51 -6.27
N ILE A 119 8.28 -22.32 -5.88
CA ILE A 119 7.11 -22.58 -6.73
C ILE A 119 6.61 -21.24 -7.26
N ASP A 120 6.47 -21.10 -8.58
CA ASP A 120 5.76 -19.94 -9.13
C ASP A 120 4.28 -20.02 -8.77
N ARG A 121 3.86 -19.21 -7.80
CA ARG A 121 2.47 -19.16 -7.31
C ARG A 121 1.69 -17.98 -7.88
N ARG A 122 2.26 -17.26 -8.85
CA ARG A 122 1.57 -16.15 -9.50
C ARG A 122 0.32 -16.71 -10.21
N PRO A 123 -0.84 -16.06 -10.08
CA PRO A 123 -2.04 -16.48 -10.79
C PRO A 123 -1.77 -16.55 -12.29
N HIS A 124 -2.16 -17.66 -12.94
CA HIS A 124 -2.04 -17.81 -14.40
C HIS A 124 -2.98 -16.86 -15.16
N GLN A 125 -4.07 -16.46 -14.52
CA GLN A 125 -5.05 -15.51 -15.01
C GLN A 125 -5.32 -14.48 -13.92
N PHE A 126 -5.56 -13.24 -14.35
CA PHE A 126 -5.97 -12.15 -13.50
C PHE A 126 -7.32 -11.65 -14.00
N ASP A 127 -8.31 -11.67 -13.12
CA ASP A 127 -9.68 -11.29 -13.44
C ASP A 127 -10.02 -9.94 -12.81
N ILE A 128 -10.56 -9.03 -13.63
CA ILE A 128 -11.05 -7.72 -13.20
C ILE A 128 -12.55 -7.66 -13.42
N HIS A 129 -13.30 -7.61 -12.33
CA HIS A 129 -14.75 -7.50 -12.31
C HIS A 129 -15.14 -6.04 -12.16
N VAL A 130 -15.45 -5.39 -13.28
CA VAL A 130 -15.93 -4.00 -13.29
C VAL A 130 -17.45 -4.00 -13.28
N SER A 131 -18.06 -3.50 -12.21
CA SER A 131 -19.50 -3.30 -12.16
C SER A 131 -19.96 -2.30 -13.22
N ARG A 132 -21.22 -2.39 -13.66
CA ARG A 132 -21.79 -1.43 -14.62
C ARG A 132 -21.65 0.02 -14.14
N ASP A 133 -21.98 0.27 -12.88
CA ASP A 133 -21.92 1.61 -12.29
C ASP A 133 -20.48 2.12 -12.21
N ALA A 134 -19.49 1.24 -12.00
CA ALA A 134 -18.08 1.62 -12.07
C ALA A 134 -17.64 1.96 -13.50
N ALA A 135 -18.12 1.22 -14.51
CA ALA A 135 -17.84 1.53 -15.90
C ALA A 135 -18.39 2.91 -16.30
N ASP A 136 -19.62 3.22 -15.86
CA ASP A 136 -20.24 4.53 -16.07
C ASP A 136 -19.44 5.65 -15.36
N GLU A 137 -18.94 5.40 -14.14
CA GLU A 137 -18.14 6.37 -13.40
C GLU A 137 -16.73 6.56 -13.99
N ILE A 138 -16.10 5.50 -14.52
CA ILE A 138 -14.85 5.60 -15.30
C ILE A 138 -15.07 6.50 -16.51
N ALA A 139 -16.18 6.33 -17.23
CA ALA A 139 -16.53 7.20 -18.35
C ALA A 139 -16.76 8.65 -17.91
N ALA A 140 -17.37 8.87 -16.74
CA ALA A 140 -17.53 10.20 -16.14
C ALA A 140 -16.18 10.85 -15.78
N CYS A 141 -15.20 10.09 -15.28
CA CYS A 141 -13.83 10.57 -15.06
C CYS A 141 -13.15 11.04 -16.35
N GLU A 142 -13.25 10.26 -17.44
CA GLU A 142 -12.73 10.65 -18.76
C GLU A 142 -13.45 11.87 -19.34
N GLN A 143 -14.77 11.96 -19.12
CA GLN A 143 -15.54 13.14 -19.48
C GLN A 143 -15.07 14.37 -18.70
N GLN A 144 -14.81 14.25 -17.40
CA GLN A 144 -14.28 15.33 -16.58
C GLN A 144 -12.93 15.83 -17.11
N LEU A 145 -12.01 14.92 -17.46
CA LEU A 145 -10.73 15.29 -18.09
C LEU A 145 -10.94 16.01 -19.42
N SER A 146 -11.90 15.56 -20.22
CA SER A 146 -12.25 16.20 -21.50
C SER A 146 -12.83 17.61 -21.30
N LEU A 147 -13.67 17.81 -20.29
CA LEU A 147 -14.21 19.12 -19.91
C LEU A 147 -13.10 20.07 -19.46
N LEU A 148 -12.19 19.61 -18.59
CA LEU A 148 -11.03 20.39 -18.15
C LEU A 148 -10.12 20.77 -19.32
N ALA A 149 -9.83 19.83 -20.22
CA ALA A 149 -9.04 20.08 -21.42
C ALA A 149 -9.71 21.09 -22.36
N GLY A 150 -11.03 21.01 -22.54
CA GLY A 150 -11.80 21.91 -23.38
C GLY A 150 -11.86 23.34 -22.85
N TYR A 151 -12.01 23.49 -21.53
CA TYR A 151 -12.15 24.80 -20.89
C TYR A 151 -10.79 25.48 -20.61
N TYR A 152 -9.88 24.78 -19.92
CA TYR A 152 -8.58 25.34 -19.51
C TYR A 152 -7.47 25.13 -20.54
N GLY A 153 -7.66 24.21 -21.50
CA GLY A 153 -6.65 23.81 -22.46
C GLY A 153 -5.79 22.64 -21.98
N ARG A 154 -5.29 21.83 -22.92
CA ARG A 154 -4.51 20.61 -22.67
C ARG A 154 -3.12 20.83 -22.04
N ALA A 155 -2.62 22.06 -22.06
CA ALA A 155 -1.35 22.42 -21.43
C ALA A 155 -1.53 23.08 -20.05
N SER A 156 -2.77 23.26 -19.59
CA SER A 156 -3.05 23.88 -18.29
C SER A 156 -2.67 22.97 -17.13
N ALA A 157 -2.29 23.58 -16.00
CA ALA A 157 -2.02 22.85 -14.78
C ALA A 157 -3.25 22.07 -14.31
N GLN A 158 -4.45 22.67 -14.39
CA GLN A 158 -5.73 22.06 -14.00
C GLN A 158 -5.97 20.73 -14.72
N TYR A 159 -5.76 20.69 -16.04
CA TYR A 159 -5.91 19.46 -16.82
C TYR A 159 -4.76 18.48 -16.54
N LEU A 160 -3.51 18.95 -16.51
CA LEU A 160 -2.35 18.07 -16.37
C LEU A 160 -2.29 17.40 -14.98
N ASP A 161 -2.65 18.11 -13.91
CA ASP A 161 -2.69 17.55 -12.56
C ASP A 161 -3.81 16.50 -12.42
N ALA A 162 -4.98 16.79 -13.00
CA ALA A 162 -6.10 15.85 -13.06
C ALA A 162 -5.72 14.59 -13.86
N LEU A 163 -5.13 14.75 -15.05
CA LEU A 163 -4.69 13.63 -15.88
C LEU A 163 -3.62 12.78 -15.19
N ARG A 164 -2.61 13.40 -14.58
CA ARG A 164 -1.50 12.73 -13.91
C ARG A 164 -1.94 12.00 -12.64
N SER A 165 -3.03 12.43 -12.00
CA SER A 165 -3.59 11.72 -10.85
C SER A 165 -4.53 10.57 -11.27
N TRP A 166 -5.29 10.72 -12.34
CA TRP A 166 -6.22 9.69 -12.82
C TRP A 166 -5.55 8.55 -13.58
N GLN A 167 -4.71 8.86 -14.58
CA GLN A 167 -4.18 7.86 -15.51
C GLN A 167 -3.41 6.72 -14.79
N PRO A 168 -2.54 6.98 -13.80
CA PRO A 168 -1.85 5.91 -13.10
C PRO A 168 -2.79 5.00 -12.31
N LEU A 169 -3.93 5.51 -11.80
CA LEU A 169 -4.92 4.71 -11.10
C LEU A 169 -5.61 3.73 -12.06
N LEU A 170 -6.03 4.23 -13.23
CA LEU A 170 -6.67 3.39 -14.25
C LEU A 170 -5.70 2.35 -14.83
N VAL A 171 -4.47 2.75 -15.17
CA VAL A 171 -3.43 1.81 -15.62
C VAL A 171 -3.08 0.82 -14.50
N GLY A 172 -3.08 1.28 -13.25
CA GLY A 172 -2.82 0.47 -12.07
C GLY A 172 -3.80 -0.69 -11.92
N LEU A 173 -5.07 -0.54 -12.32
CA LEU A 173 -6.04 -1.64 -12.30
C LEU A 173 -5.62 -2.82 -13.18
N PHE A 174 -4.93 -2.56 -14.30
CA PHE A 174 -4.52 -3.61 -15.25
C PHE A 174 -3.09 -4.09 -15.05
N THR A 175 -2.25 -3.27 -14.43
CA THR A 175 -0.81 -3.53 -14.30
C THR A 175 -0.40 -3.99 -12.90
N THR A 176 -1.14 -3.59 -11.87
CA THR A 176 -0.83 -3.94 -10.48
C THR A 176 -1.53 -5.24 -10.12
N ARG A 177 -0.75 -6.31 -9.99
CA ARG A 177 -1.22 -7.59 -9.45
C ARG A 177 -1.36 -7.42 -7.95
N ARG A 178 -2.57 -7.22 -7.43
CA ARG A 178 -2.88 -7.18 -5.98
C ARG A 178 -3.75 -8.37 -5.54
N GLY A 179 -3.72 -9.43 -6.34
CA GLY A 179 -4.57 -10.61 -6.21
C GLY A 179 -4.77 -11.31 -7.55
N ALA A 180 -5.48 -12.43 -7.55
CA ALA A 180 -5.99 -13.08 -8.76
C ALA A 180 -7.33 -12.48 -9.21
N ASP A 181 -8.10 -11.96 -8.26
CA ASP A 181 -9.42 -11.38 -8.45
C ASP A 181 -9.43 -9.93 -7.95
N THR A 182 -9.98 -9.02 -8.76
CA THR A 182 -10.16 -7.61 -8.41
C THR A 182 -11.55 -7.16 -8.80
N THR A 183 -12.30 -6.65 -7.83
CA THR A 183 -13.62 -6.04 -8.05
C THR A 183 -13.52 -4.53 -8.02
N VAL A 184 -14.13 -3.87 -9.02
CA VAL A 184 -14.22 -2.42 -9.12
C VAL A 184 -15.69 -1.99 -9.07
N SER A 185 -16.05 -1.25 -8.02
CA SER A 185 -17.39 -0.71 -7.81
C SER A 185 -17.38 0.82 -7.74
N ARG A 186 -18.56 1.41 -7.90
CA ARG A 186 -18.77 2.85 -7.68
C ARG A 186 -18.69 3.16 -6.19
N ASP A 187 -17.94 4.20 -5.83
CA ASP A 187 -17.83 4.72 -4.45
C ASP A 187 -18.48 6.10 -4.28
N GLY A 188 -18.67 6.81 -5.40
CA GLY A 188 -19.29 8.12 -5.42
C GLY A 188 -19.10 8.78 -6.76
N ARG A 189 -19.45 10.07 -6.85
CA ARG A 189 -19.19 10.85 -8.05
C ARG A 189 -17.68 10.96 -8.28
N LEU A 190 -17.26 10.62 -9.49
CA LEU A 190 -15.88 10.53 -9.95
C LEU A 190 -14.99 9.66 -9.05
N SER A 191 -15.58 8.67 -8.36
CA SER A 191 -14.87 7.91 -7.33
C SER A 191 -15.17 6.42 -7.44
N LEU A 192 -14.12 5.59 -7.26
CA LEU A 192 -14.18 4.13 -7.37
C LEU A 192 -13.72 3.47 -6.07
N LEU A 193 -14.31 2.34 -5.75
CA LEU A 193 -13.83 1.41 -4.73
C LEU A 193 -13.26 0.18 -5.44
N VAL A 194 -12.07 -0.22 -5.05
CA VAL A 194 -11.34 -1.36 -5.61
C VAL A 194 -11.04 -2.33 -4.49
N THR A 195 -11.49 -3.57 -4.65
CA THR A 195 -11.24 -4.65 -3.71
C THR A 195 -10.46 -5.73 -4.42
N CYS A 196 -9.25 -6.00 -3.91
CA CYS A 196 -8.39 -7.10 -4.32
C CYS A 196 -8.19 -8.06 -3.14
N ASP A 197 -7.63 -9.24 -3.40
CA ASP A 197 -7.35 -10.26 -2.37
C ASP A 197 -6.52 -9.73 -1.19
N SER A 198 -5.60 -8.81 -1.44
CA SER A 198 -4.66 -8.32 -0.43
C SER A 198 -4.89 -6.88 0.02
N LEU A 199 -5.81 -6.15 -0.64
CA LEU A 199 -5.93 -4.71 -0.50
C LEU A 199 -7.32 -4.25 -0.93
N THR A 200 -7.96 -3.44 -0.10
CA THR A 200 -9.10 -2.63 -0.53
C THR A 200 -8.66 -1.17 -0.52
N TYR A 201 -9.04 -0.42 -1.55
CA TYR A 201 -8.73 1.00 -1.64
C TYR A 201 -9.77 1.77 -2.43
N ALA A 202 -9.90 3.06 -2.14
CA ALA A 202 -10.74 3.99 -2.86
C ALA A 202 -9.89 4.97 -3.68
N ALA A 203 -10.31 5.21 -4.92
CA ALA A 203 -9.82 6.28 -5.78
C ALA A 203 -10.85 7.40 -5.78
N ILE A 204 -10.60 8.44 -4.98
CA ILE A 204 -11.58 9.51 -4.72
C ILE A 204 -11.17 10.79 -5.43
N PHE A 205 -12.11 11.44 -6.12
CA PHE A 205 -11.89 12.76 -6.70
C PHE A 205 -12.00 13.86 -5.65
N HIS A 206 -10.94 14.66 -5.52
CA HIS A 206 -10.89 15.83 -4.65
C HIS A 206 -11.00 17.09 -5.49
N GLY A 207 -12.24 17.55 -5.68
CA GLY A 207 -12.53 18.83 -6.31
C GLY A 207 -11.93 19.98 -5.51
N TRP A 208 -11.19 20.87 -6.17
CA TRP A 208 -10.68 22.07 -5.53
C TRP A 208 -11.86 22.96 -5.15
N ARG A 209 -11.91 23.39 -3.89
CA ARG A 209 -12.93 24.35 -3.46
C ARG A 209 -12.72 25.69 -4.17
N ARG A 210 -13.80 26.36 -4.55
CA ARG A 210 -13.72 27.75 -4.98
C ARG A 210 -13.32 28.60 -3.78
N ARG A 211 -12.26 29.36 -3.93
CA ARG A 211 -11.73 30.28 -2.91
C ARG A 211 -11.71 31.69 -3.47
N CYS A 212 -11.92 32.67 -2.60
CA CYS A 212 -11.75 34.05 -2.99
C CYS A 212 -10.28 34.32 -3.33
N THR A 213 -10.02 35.05 -4.41
CA THR A 213 -8.66 35.47 -4.80
C THR A 213 -8.17 36.71 -4.05
N GLY A 214 -9.00 37.31 -3.20
CA GLY A 214 -8.61 38.41 -2.32
C GLY A 214 -7.55 37.95 -1.33
N THR A 215 -6.40 38.63 -1.31
CA THR A 215 -5.19 38.21 -0.56
C THR A 215 -5.38 38.04 0.94
N ALA A 216 -6.40 38.69 1.52
CA ALA A 216 -6.74 38.61 2.95
C ALA A 216 -8.11 37.96 3.22
N CYS A 217 -8.72 37.33 2.22
CA CYS A 217 -10.07 36.78 2.31
C CYS A 217 -10.08 35.26 2.32
N GLY A 218 -10.57 34.68 3.41
CA GLY A 218 -10.72 33.24 3.60
C GLY A 218 -11.97 32.63 2.98
N ALA A 219 -12.81 33.41 2.29
CA ALA A 219 -14.12 32.95 1.85
C ALA A 219 -14.02 31.80 0.83
N THR A 220 -14.89 30.81 0.99
CA THR A 220 -15.10 29.73 0.02
C THR A 220 -16.48 29.82 -0.60
N ALA A 221 -16.62 29.36 -1.84
CA ALA A 221 -17.91 29.36 -2.51
C ALA A 221 -18.42 27.93 -2.77
N SER A 222 -19.71 27.76 -2.55
CA SER A 222 -20.49 26.60 -2.99
C SER A 222 -20.72 26.65 -4.51
N ASP A 223 -21.17 25.53 -5.08
CA ASP A 223 -21.41 25.42 -6.53
C ASP A 223 -22.55 26.34 -7.03
N ASP A 224 -23.45 26.77 -6.13
CA ASP A 224 -24.55 27.68 -6.40
C ASP A 224 -24.13 29.17 -6.42
N GLY A 225 -22.85 29.47 -6.14
CA GLY A 225 -22.36 30.85 -6.04
C GLY A 225 -22.38 31.44 -4.65
N THR A 226 -22.92 30.72 -3.66
CA THR A 226 -23.02 31.22 -2.28
C THR A 226 -21.66 31.19 -1.60
N TRP A 227 -21.28 32.31 -0.97
CA TRP A 227 -20.04 32.45 -0.22
C TRP A 227 -20.24 32.12 1.25
N HIS A 228 -19.26 31.41 1.82
CA HIS A 228 -19.24 30.97 3.21
C HIS A 228 -17.89 31.24 3.83
N GLU A 229 -17.89 31.49 5.15
CA GLU A 229 -16.65 31.51 5.94
C GLU A 229 -15.97 30.15 5.84
N SER A 230 -14.64 30.15 5.63
CA SER A 230 -13.87 28.91 5.77
C SER A 230 -13.61 28.63 7.25
N ASP A 231 -13.53 27.35 7.61
CA ASP A 231 -13.67 26.98 9.01
C ASP A 231 -12.66 27.63 9.96
N HIS A 232 -11.35 27.82 9.67
CA HIS A 232 -10.41 28.02 10.81
C HIS A 232 -9.15 28.90 10.69
N SER A 233 -9.00 29.89 9.79
CA SER A 233 -7.77 30.73 9.88
C SER A 233 -7.75 32.11 9.23
N THR A 234 -8.73 32.47 8.40
CA THR A 234 -8.66 33.73 7.63
C THR A 234 -10.02 34.39 7.61
N PRO A 235 -10.15 35.67 8.02
CA PRO A 235 -11.42 36.37 8.01
C PRO A 235 -12.05 36.40 6.61
N THR A 236 -13.37 36.39 6.54
CA THR A 236 -14.09 36.79 5.34
C THR A 236 -14.13 38.31 5.31
N ALA A 237 -13.42 38.91 4.35
CA ALA A 237 -13.36 40.36 4.21
C ALA A 237 -14.58 40.88 3.44
N ASP A 238 -15.10 42.04 3.84
CA ASP A 238 -16.25 42.69 3.20
C ASP A 238 -15.83 43.36 1.88
N HIS A 239 -15.92 42.60 0.78
CA HIS A 239 -15.65 43.07 -0.57
C HIS A 239 -16.35 42.19 -1.61
N VAL A 240 -16.34 42.63 -2.87
CA VAL A 240 -16.80 41.79 -3.99
C VAL A 240 -15.87 40.59 -4.13
N HIS A 241 -16.40 39.39 -3.93
CA HIS A 241 -15.62 38.16 -4.02
C HIS A 241 -15.44 37.71 -5.47
N THR A 242 -14.21 37.34 -5.82
CA THR A 242 -13.86 36.76 -7.12
C THR A 242 -13.32 35.35 -6.88
N PRO A 243 -13.86 34.30 -7.51
CA PRO A 243 -13.40 32.95 -7.31
C PRO A 243 -12.09 32.67 -8.08
N ASN A 244 -11.27 31.78 -7.54
CA ASN A 244 -10.04 31.28 -8.18
C ASN A 244 -10.28 30.53 -9.50
N TYR A 245 -11.53 30.13 -9.77
CA TYR A 245 -11.99 29.72 -11.09
C TYR A 245 -13.50 29.99 -11.24
N PRO A 246 -14.02 30.20 -12.47
CA PRO A 246 -15.42 30.58 -12.69
C PRO A 246 -16.45 29.55 -12.20
N PHE A 247 -17.68 30.00 -11.92
CA PHE A 247 -18.78 29.13 -11.47
C PHE A 247 -19.29 28.20 -12.57
N ASP A 248 -19.23 28.64 -13.82
CA ASP A 248 -19.60 27.89 -15.02
C ASP A 248 -18.44 27.02 -15.56
N ALA A 249 -17.24 27.13 -15.00
CA ALA A 249 -16.11 26.29 -15.36
C ALA A 249 -16.22 24.88 -14.74
N PRO A 250 -15.76 23.83 -15.46
CA PRO A 250 -15.64 22.50 -14.87
C PRO A 250 -14.68 22.53 -13.67
N GLN A 251 -15.10 21.92 -12.55
CA GLN A 251 -14.32 21.94 -11.31
C GLN A 251 -12.95 21.26 -11.48
N PRO A 252 -11.83 21.98 -11.30
CA PRO A 252 -10.51 21.36 -11.22
C PRO A 252 -10.40 20.49 -9.97
N GLY A 253 -9.55 19.47 -10.02
CA GLY A 253 -9.34 18.57 -8.90
C GLY A 253 -8.40 17.44 -9.29
N THR A 254 -8.09 16.59 -8.31
CA THR A 254 -7.21 15.43 -8.51
C THR A 254 -7.79 14.20 -7.84
N TRP A 255 -7.50 13.02 -8.39
CA TRP A 255 -7.81 11.76 -7.72
C TRP A 255 -6.73 11.42 -6.70
N SER A 256 -7.13 10.87 -5.56
CA SER A 256 -6.19 10.34 -4.58
C SER A 256 -6.61 8.96 -4.09
N PHE A 257 -5.60 8.21 -3.67
CA PHE A 257 -5.70 6.85 -3.18
C PHE A 257 -5.86 6.84 -1.66
N HIS A 258 -6.83 6.08 -1.16
CA HIS A 258 -7.09 5.84 0.26
C HIS A 258 -7.22 4.33 0.47
N SER A 259 -6.44 3.74 1.38
CA SER A 259 -6.48 2.31 1.74
C SER A 259 -6.80 2.13 3.22
#